data_AF-A0A953CW20-F1
#
_entry.id   AF-A0A953CW20-F1
#
_cell.length_a   1.000
_cell.length_b   1.000
_cell.length_c   1.000
_cell.angle_alpha   90.00
_cell.angle_beta   90.00
_cell.angle_gamma   90.00
#
_symmetry.space_group_name_H-M   'P 1'
#
loop_
_entity.id
_entity.type
_entity.pdbx_description
1 polymer ?
#
loop_
_entity_poly.entity_id
_entity_poly.type
_entity_poly.pdbx_seq_one_letter_code
_entity_poly.pdbx_strand_id
1 'polypeptide(L)'
;MIREYLTTLTRPQAFGTVPKQTILIQVKQFLEQFNVADDNLAVTEKLLNLMTRYQIGGKKIHDANIVATMLAYGIPAILTHNTKDFERFGDIVIVESID
;
A
#
# COMPACT_ATOMS: atom_id res chain seq x y z
N MET A 1 -0.76 2.94 4.16
CA MET A 1 -2.05 2.23 4.04
C MET A 1 -3.18 2.78 4.92
N ILE A 2 -3.09 2.79 6.26
CA ILE A 2 -4.22 3.25 7.13
C ILE A 2 -4.69 4.68 6.81
N ARG A 3 -3.76 5.62 6.58
CA ARG A 3 -4.10 7.00 6.19
C ARG A 3 -4.91 7.06 4.89
N GLU A 4 -4.57 6.22 3.91
CA GLU A 4 -5.24 6.17 2.62
C GLU A 4 -6.63 5.55 2.75
N TYR A 5 -6.76 4.46 3.52
CA TYR A 5 -8.04 3.87 3.89
C TYR A 5 -8.99 4.90 4.52
N LEU A 6 -8.50 5.65 5.51
CA LEU A 6 -9.24 6.75 6.14
C LEU A 6 -9.62 7.82 5.13
N THR A 7 -8.67 8.26 4.29
CA THR A 7 -8.92 9.30 3.27
C THR A 7 -10.00 8.87 2.29
N THR A 8 -9.97 7.61 1.84
CA THR A 8 -10.94 7.07 0.87
C THR A 8 -12.32 6.94 1.49
N LEU A 9 -12.44 6.34 2.68
CA LEU A 9 -13.76 6.06 3.28
C LEU A 9 -14.41 7.26 3.97
N THR A 10 -13.65 8.30 4.31
CA THR A 10 -14.21 9.53 4.89
C THR A 10 -14.63 10.57 3.84
N ARG A 11 -14.29 10.36 2.56
CA ARG A 11 -14.78 11.20 1.46
C ARG A 11 -16.24 10.87 1.14
N PRO A 12 -17.06 11.86 0.71
CA PRO A 12 -18.40 11.60 0.21
C PRO A 12 -18.34 10.61 -0.96
N GLN A 13 -19.03 9.47 -0.84
CA GLN A 13 -19.09 8.46 -1.89
C GLN A 13 -20.43 8.51 -2.63
N ALA A 14 -20.43 8.08 -3.89
CA ALA A 14 -21.62 8.08 -4.74
C ALA A 14 -22.79 7.24 -4.19
N PHE A 15 -22.50 6.23 -3.36
CA PHE A 15 -23.47 5.29 -2.79
C PHE A 15 -23.75 5.51 -1.29
N GLY A 16 -23.37 6.67 -0.74
CA GLY A 16 -23.56 7.02 0.67
C GLY A 16 -22.27 7.01 1.48
N THR A 17 -22.28 7.67 2.64
CA THR A 17 -21.13 7.76 3.54
C THR A 17 -21.18 6.67 4.60
N VAL A 18 -20.07 5.94 4.77
CA VAL A 18 -19.90 5.03 5.91
C VAL A 18 -19.83 5.89 7.17
N PRO A 19 -20.59 5.57 8.25
CA PRO A 19 -20.50 6.32 9.49
C PRO A 19 -19.06 6.34 10.03
N LYS A 20 -18.59 7.53 10.43
CA LYS A 20 -17.20 7.72 10.91
C LYS A 20 -16.84 6.77 12.06
N GLN A 21 -17.78 6.47 12.94
CA GLN A 21 -17.58 5.52 14.05
C GLN A 21 -17.25 4.11 13.55
N THR A 22 -17.95 3.63 12.52
CA THR A 22 -17.69 2.33 11.90
C THR A 22 -16.28 2.26 11.32
N ILE A 23 -15.85 3.30 10.62
CA ILE A 23 -14.49 3.38 10.04
C ILE A 23 -13.42 3.29 11.15
N LEU A 24 -13.62 4.01 12.26
CA LEU A 24 -12.67 3.98 13.38
C LEU A 24 -12.60 2.61 14.08
N ILE A 25 -13.73 1.90 14.19
CA ILE A 25 -13.77 0.54 14.72
C ILE A 25 -13.00 -0.41 13.80
N GLN A 26 -13.23 -0.33 12.48
CA GLN A 26 -12.52 -1.16 11.49
C GLN A 26 -11.01 -0.93 11.54
N VAL A 27 -10.56 0.33 11.63
CA VAL A 27 -9.12 0.63 11.76
C VAL A 27 -8.54 0.01 13.03
N LYS A 28 -9.23 0.09 14.17
CA LYS A 28 -8.76 -0.56 15.40
C LYS A 28 -8.64 -2.07 15.25
N GLN A 29 -9.63 -2.71 14.62
CA GLN A 29 -9.58 -4.16 14.34
C GLN A 29 -8.38 -4.52 13.45
N PHE A 30 -8.06 -3.71 12.44
CA PHE A 30 -6.86 -3.94 11.63
C PHE A 30 -5.58 -3.81 12.44
N LEU A 31 -5.49 -2.83 13.33
CA LEU A 31 -4.31 -2.63 14.18
C LEU A 31 -4.13 -3.74 15.23
N GLU A 32 -5.21 -4.45 15.60
CA GLU A 32 -5.16 -5.60 16.50
C GLU A 32 -4.75 -6.90 15.78
N GLN A 33 -5.04 -7.01 14.48
CA GLN A 33 -4.85 -8.25 13.70
C GLN A 33 -3.61 -8.22 12.79
N PHE A 34 -3.14 -7.04 12.41
CA PHE A 34 -2.06 -6.87 11.44
C PHE A 34 -0.95 -5.96 11.97
N ASN A 35 0.28 -6.31 11.59
CA ASN A 35 1.41 -5.41 11.77
C ASN A 35 1.38 -4.33 10.70
N VAL A 36 1.53 -3.07 11.12
CA VAL A 36 1.67 -1.94 10.20
C VAL A 36 3.15 -1.74 9.89
N ALA A 37 3.52 -1.87 8.62
CA ALA A 37 4.85 -1.49 8.16
C ALA A 37 4.92 0.03 7.99
N ASP A 38 5.73 0.69 8.82
CA ASP A 38 5.89 2.14 8.85
C ASP A 38 6.86 2.63 7.76
N ASP A 39 6.56 3.80 7.22
CA ASP A 39 7.44 4.52 6.32
C ASP A 39 8.60 5.12 7.13
N ASN A 40 9.81 4.66 6.84
CA ASN A 40 11.03 5.03 7.57
C ASN A 40 12.19 5.25 6.59
N LEU A 41 13.37 5.58 7.12
CA LEU A 41 14.54 5.85 6.28
C LEU A 41 14.91 4.67 5.38
N ALA A 42 14.81 3.43 5.87
CA ALA A 42 15.09 2.24 5.08
C ALA A 42 14.09 2.07 3.92
N VAL A 43 12.81 2.39 4.13
CA VAL A 43 11.81 2.44 3.05
C VAL A 43 12.19 3.47 2.00
N THR A 44 12.57 4.68 2.43
CA THR A 44 13.01 5.75 1.52
C THR A 44 14.22 5.32 0.70
N GLU A 45 15.21 4.67 1.31
CA GLU A 45 16.38 4.13 0.60
C GLU A 45 15.99 3.07 -0.43
N LYS A 46 15.07 2.16 -0.10
CA LYS A 46 14.56 1.17 -1.07
C LYS A 46 13.82 1.87 -2.21
N LEU A 47 13.03 2.91 -1.94
CA LEU A 47 12.31 3.66 -2.97
C LEU A 47 13.28 4.35 -3.94
N LEU A 48 14.32 5.01 -3.45
CA LEU A 48 15.33 5.65 -4.30
C LEU A 48 16.06 4.62 -5.18
N ASN A 49 16.37 3.44 -4.64
CA ASN A 49 16.93 2.34 -5.42
C ASN A 49 15.97 1.84 -6.51
N LEU A 50 14.68 1.70 -6.20
CA LEU A 50 13.66 1.34 -7.19
C LEU A 50 13.54 2.39 -8.29
N MET A 51 13.58 3.68 -7.94
CA MET A 51 13.54 4.77 -8.93
C MET A 51 14.77 4.82 -9.85
N THR A 52 15.89 4.25 -9.40
CA THR A 52 17.09 4.10 -10.24
C THR A 52 16.96 2.92 -11.19
N ARG A 53 16.34 1.82 -10.75
CA ARG A 53 16.18 0.58 -11.53
C ARG A 53 15.03 0.64 -12.53
N TYR A 54 13.94 1.31 -12.18
CA TYR A 54 12.72 1.36 -12.98
C TYR A 54 12.39 2.83 -13.31
N GLN A 55 11.90 3.08 -14.53
CA GLN A 55 11.37 4.39 -14.91
C GLN A 55 10.06 4.66 -14.16
N ILE A 56 10.18 5.25 -12.97
CA ILE A 56 9.08 5.56 -12.05
C ILE A 56 9.04 7.07 -11.80
N GLY A 57 7.85 7.64 -11.89
CA GLY A 57 7.60 9.04 -11.58
C GLY A 57 6.11 9.34 -11.42
N GLY A 58 5.80 10.50 -10.82
CA GLY A 58 4.43 10.98 -10.64
C GLY A 58 3.53 9.98 -9.92
N LYS A 59 2.42 9.60 -10.55
CA LYS A 59 1.40 8.70 -9.97
C LYS A 59 1.95 7.32 -9.55
N LYS A 60 3.05 6.87 -10.15
CA LYS A 60 3.64 5.54 -9.88
C LYS A 60 4.54 5.49 -8.66
N ILE A 61 4.84 6.64 -8.04
CA ILE A 61 5.66 6.68 -6.82
C ILE A 61 4.94 6.00 -5.65
N HIS A 62 3.60 6.09 -5.58
CA HIS A 62 2.84 5.45 -4.50
C HIS A 62 2.95 3.93 -4.54
N ASP A 63 2.71 3.31 -5.69
CA ASP A 63 2.84 1.86 -5.90
C ASP A 63 4.28 1.40 -5.60
N ALA A 64 5.27 2.18 -6.06
CA ALA A 64 6.68 1.91 -5.79
C ALA A 64 7.02 2.02 -4.30
N ASN A 65 6.38 2.93 -3.54
CA ASN A 65 6.59 3.05 -2.10
C ASN A 65 6.06 1.85 -1.33
N ILE A 66 4.96 1.24 -1.80
CA ILE A 66 4.45 -0.01 -1.24
C ILE A 66 5.50 -1.12 -1.44
N VAL A 67 6.06 -1.27 -2.63
CA VAL A 67 7.12 -2.26 -2.90
C VAL A 67 8.40 -1.94 -2.12
N ALA A 68 8.78 -0.67 -2.00
CA ALA A 68 9.91 -0.26 -1.17
C ALA A 68 9.73 -0.66 0.30
N THR A 69 8.51 -0.49 0.82
CA THR A 69 8.13 -0.93 2.17
C THR A 69 8.24 -2.45 2.29
N MET A 70 7.74 -3.21 1.32
CA MET A 70 7.88 -4.66 1.30
C MET A 70 9.34 -5.10 1.36
N LEU A 71 10.22 -4.49 0.57
CA LEU A 71 11.65 -4.80 0.56
C LEU A 71 12.36 -4.40 1.87
N ALA A 72 11.95 -3.32 2.52
CA ALA A 72 12.54 -2.89 3.79
C ALA A 72 12.16 -3.82 4.95
N TYR A 73 10.95 -4.37 4.93
CA TYR A 73 10.42 -5.24 5.98
C TYR A 73 10.50 -6.75 5.64
N GLY A 74 11.04 -7.12 4.47
CA GLY A 74 11.15 -8.52 4.05
C GLY A 74 9.82 -9.20 3.74
N ILE A 75 8.82 -8.44 3.26
CA ILE A 75 7.50 -8.95 2.90
C ILE A 75 7.55 -9.46 1.46
N PRO A 76 7.36 -10.77 1.20
CA PRO A 76 7.63 -11.34 -0.12
C PRO A 76 6.48 -11.17 -1.11
N ALA A 77 5.25 -11.00 -0.63
CA ALA A 77 4.05 -11.04 -1.46
C ALA A 77 3.10 -9.87 -1.16
N ILE A 78 2.48 -9.34 -2.21
CA ILE A 78 1.40 -8.36 -2.13
C ILE A 78 0.11 -9.00 -2.61
N LEU A 79 -0.96 -8.78 -1.86
CA LEU A 79 -2.32 -9.18 -2.21
C LEU A 79 -3.12 -7.93 -2.61
N THR A 80 -3.61 -7.86 -3.85
CA THR A 80 -4.20 -6.63 -4.42
C THR A 80 -5.28 -6.92 -5.47
N HIS A 81 -6.27 -6.02 -5.59
CA HIS A 81 -7.23 -6.04 -6.71
C HIS A 81 -6.64 -5.45 -8.02
N ASN A 82 -5.48 -4.80 -7.95
CA ASN A 82 -4.90 -4.08 -9.08
C ASN A 82 -3.48 -4.59 -9.37
N THR A 83 -3.40 -5.86 -9.76
CA THR A 83 -2.13 -6.55 -10.06
C THR A 83 -1.31 -5.83 -11.15
N LYS A 84 -1.98 -5.23 -12.14
CA LYS A 84 -1.37 -4.46 -13.24
C LYS A 84 -0.42 -3.36 -12.80
N ASP A 85 -0.72 -2.71 -11.67
CA ASP A 85 0.13 -1.64 -11.16
C ASP A 85 1.44 -2.16 -10.53
N PHE A 86 1.49 -3.46 -10.21
CA PHE A 86 2.63 -4.13 -9.59
C PHE A 86 3.39 -5.08 -10.52
N GLU A 87 2.88 -5.38 -11.72
CA GLU A 87 3.51 -6.30 -12.70
C GLU A 87 4.99 -6.00 -12.96
N ARG A 88 5.36 -4.70 -13.00
CA ARG A 88 6.75 -4.26 -13.21
C ARG A 88 7.73 -4.69 -12.11
N PHE A 89 7.23 -5.08 -10.95
CA PHE A 89 8.01 -5.51 -9.78
C PHE A 89 7.92 -7.03 -9.57
N GLY A 90 7.30 -7.78 -10.49
CA GLY A 90 7.12 -9.23 -10.36
C GLY A 90 8.41 -10.04 -10.32
N ASP A 91 9.55 -9.41 -10.64
CA ASP A 91 10.88 -9.99 -10.51
C ASP A 91 11.48 -9.88 -9.11
N ILE A 92 10.87 -9.09 -8.21
CA ILE A 92 11.37 -8.83 -6.86
C ILE A 92 10.32 -9.07 -5.75
N VAL A 93 9.04 -9.12 -6.09
CA VAL A 93 7.94 -9.46 -5.18
C VAL A 93 6.91 -10.35 -5.87
N ILE A 94 6.21 -11.18 -5.10
CA ILE A 94 5.08 -11.99 -5.58
C ILE A 94 3.83 -11.12 -5.62
N VAL A 95 3.10 -11.12 -6.73
CA VAL A 95 1.86 -10.35 -6.89
C VAL A 95 0.68 -11.31 -6.96
N GLU A 96 -0.18 -11.29 -5.94
CA GLU A 96 -1.38 -12.11 -5.82
C GLU A 96 -2.63 -11.25 -6.05
N SER A 97 -3.59 -11.80 -6.79
CA SER A 97 -4.89 -11.14 -7.00
C SER A 97 -5.86 -11.47 -5.85
N ILE A 98 -6.69 -10.50 -5.49
CA ILE A 98 -7.91 -10.74 -4.72
C ILE A 98 -9.05 -10.86 -5.72
N ASP A 99 -9.36 -12.09 -6.11
CA ASP A 99 -10.52 -12.45 -6.94
C ASP A 99 -11.57 -13.19 -6.09
#